data_AF-A0A2V9V1L5-F1
#
_entry.id   AF-A0A2V9V1L5-F1
#
_cell.length_a   1.000
_cell.length_b   1.000
_cell.length_c   1.000
_cell.angle_alpha   90.00
_cell.angle_beta   90.00
_cell.angle_gamma   90.00
#
_symmetry.space_group_name_H-M   'P 1'
#
loop_
_entity.id
_entity.type
_entity.pdbx_description
1 polymer ?
#
loop_
_entity_poly.entity_id
_entity_poly.type
_entity_poly.pdbx_seq_one_letter_code
_entity_poly.pdbx_strand_id
1 'polypeptide(L)'
;MLKIDKSHYEALRCHGEETYPYECCGVLLGTMNGEQRIVTSTARCGNTRDDSPHNRYHIDPRELVRIQREGRERGEDIVGFYHSHPDHPARWSPTDLAEAHWFSCSYVIT
;
A
#
# COMPACT_ATOMS: atom_id res chain seq x y z
N MET A 1 -14.66 -5.89 -3.05
CA MET A 1 -14.79 -4.53 -2.48
C MET A 1 -13.86 -4.37 -1.28
N LEU A 2 -13.05 -3.31 -1.23
CA LEU A 2 -12.18 -2.99 -0.07
C LEU A 2 -12.98 -2.22 0.99
N LYS A 3 -12.81 -2.56 2.26
CA LYS A 3 -13.28 -1.79 3.41
C LYS A 3 -12.08 -1.37 4.25
N ILE A 4 -11.93 -0.07 4.42
CA ILE A 4 -10.90 0.55 5.24
C ILE A 4 -11.60 1.48 6.25
N ASP A 5 -11.22 1.37 7.51
CA ASP A 5 -11.71 2.27 8.55
C ASP A 5 -11.09 3.67 8.39
N LYS A 6 -11.78 4.70 8.88
CA LYS A 6 -11.30 6.08 8.81
C LYS A 6 -9.92 6.26 9.44
N SER A 7 -9.66 5.62 10.57
CA SER A 7 -8.36 5.70 11.27
C SER A 7 -7.20 5.18 10.41
N HIS A 8 -7.39 4.05 9.74
CA HIS A 8 -6.40 3.49 8.81
C HIS A 8 -6.23 4.38 7.58
N TYR A 9 -7.31 4.93 7.04
CA TYR A 9 -7.23 5.85 5.90
C TYR A 9 -6.47 7.14 6.24
N GLU A 10 -6.69 7.71 7.43
CA GLU A 10 -5.94 8.86 7.92
C GLU A 10 -4.46 8.54 8.14
N ALA A 11 -4.13 7.33 8.61
CA ALA A 11 -2.75 6.89 8.77
C ALA A 11 -1.99 6.79 7.43
N LEU A 12 -2.68 6.32 6.37
CA LEU A 12 -2.15 6.32 4.99
C LEU A 12 -1.83 7.75 4.52
N ARG A 13 -2.79 8.67 4.69
CA ARG A 13 -2.61 10.08 4.29
C ARG A 13 -1.48 10.76 5.05
N CYS A 14 -1.41 10.57 6.36
CA CYS A 14 -0.33 11.07 7.19
C CYS A 14 1.03 10.54 6.73
N HIS A 15 1.13 9.27 6.35
CA HIS A 15 2.38 8.72 5.78
C HIS A 15 2.74 9.39 4.44
N GLY A 16 1.76 9.65 3.58
CA GLY A 16 1.96 10.41 2.35
C GLY A 16 2.50 11.82 2.59
N GLU A 17 1.92 12.54 3.55
CA GLU A 17 2.35 13.90 3.94
C GLU A 17 3.77 13.91 4.52
N GLU A 18 4.13 12.92 5.34
CA GLU A 18 5.47 12.78 5.94
C GLU A 18 6.57 12.43 4.93
N THR A 19 6.20 11.75 3.84
CA THR A 19 7.15 11.28 2.81
C THR A 19 7.33 12.29 1.68
N TYR A 20 6.48 13.33 1.62
CA TYR A 20 6.59 14.41 0.65
C TYR A 20 8.02 15.00 0.65
N PRO A 21 8.65 15.24 -0.52
CA PRO A 21 8.08 15.23 -1.88
C PRO A 21 8.12 13.89 -2.62
N TYR A 22 8.42 12.78 -1.94
CA TYR A 22 8.51 11.45 -2.55
C TYR A 22 7.22 10.66 -2.42
N GLU A 23 7.00 9.69 -3.30
CA GLU A 23 5.90 8.73 -3.15
C GLU A 23 6.11 7.89 -1.89
N CYS A 24 5.09 7.85 -1.04
CA CYS A 24 5.02 6.87 0.04
C CYS A 24 4.55 5.53 -0.53
N CYS A 25 4.83 4.45 0.18
CA CYS A 25 4.26 3.15 -0.15
C CYS A 25 4.03 2.30 1.10
N GLY A 26 3.14 1.33 1.01
CA GLY A 26 2.89 0.41 2.10
C GLY A 26 1.90 -0.70 1.79
N VAL A 27 1.68 -1.52 2.81
CA VAL A 27 0.87 -2.74 2.73
C VAL A 27 -0.38 -2.60 3.59
N LEU A 28 -1.51 -3.05 3.05
CA LEU A 28 -2.77 -3.20 3.76
C LEU A 28 -2.91 -4.65 4.21
N LEU A 29 -3.02 -4.85 5.52
CA LEU A 29 -3.20 -6.15 6.15
C LEU A 29 -4.64 -6.30 6.63
N GLY A 30 -5.17 -7.51 6.55
CA GLY A 30 -6.59 -7.71 6.71
C GLY A 30 -7.06 -9.14 6.60
N THR A 31 -8.37 -9.27 6.45
CA THR A 31 -9.03 -10.55 6.16
C THR A 31 -9.73 -10.48 4.82
N MET A 32 -9.79 -11.62 4.13
CA MET A 32 -10.52 -11.80 2.88
C MET A 32 -11.73 -12.70 3.11
N ASN A 33 -12.93 -12.15 2.92
CA ASN A 33 -14.20 -12.87 3.00
C ASN A 33 -14.89 -12.86 1.63
N GLY A 34 -14.57 -13.86 0.81
CA GLY A 34 -15.01 -13.90 -0.59
C GLY A 34 -14.42 -12.72 -1.38
N GLU A 35 -15.29 -11.87 -1.94
CA GLU A 35 -14.87 -10.67 -2.67
C GLU A 35 -14.57 -9.46 -1.77
N GLN A 36 -14.82 -9.57 -0.46
CA GLN A 36 -14.62 -8.47 0.48
C GLN A 36 -13.23 -8.53 1.11
N ARG A 37 -12.51 -7.42 1.06
CA ARG A 37 -11.21 -7.22 1.71
C ARG A 37 -11.39 -6.25 2.87
N ILE A 38 -11.14 -6.68 4.10
CA ILE A 38 -11.34 -5.86 5.29
C ILE A 38 -9.96 -5.54 5.86
N VAL A 39 -9.58 -4.26 5.83
CA VAL A 39 -8.31 -3.79 6.41
C VAL A 39 -8.42 -3.77 7.93
N THR A 40 -7.55 -4.49 8.61
CA THR A 40 -7.44 -4.56 10.07
C THR A 40 -6.18 -3.88 10.59
N SER A 41 -5.15 -3.76 9.77
CA SER A 41 -3.95 -2.99 10.08
C SER A 41 -3.23 -2.53 8.80
N THR A 42 -2.26 -1.64 8.96
CA THR A 42 -1.46 -1.09 7.86
C THR A 42 0.02 -1.15 8.21
N ALA A 43 0.87 -1.42 7.23
CA ALA A 43 2.31 -1.36 7.38
C ALA A 43 2.88 -0.28 6.44
N ARG A 44 3.62 0.67 7.00
CA ARG A 44 4.41 1.64 6.24
C ARG A 44 5.64 0.94 5.68
N CYS A 45 5.98 1.24 4.43
CA CYS A 45 7.17 0.71 3.77
C CYS A 45 8.05 1.86 3.27
N GLY A 46 9.35 1.57 3.16
CA GLY A 46 10.28 2.51 2.54
C GLY A 46 10.16 2.44 1.02
N ASN A 47 10.14 3.60 0.35
CA ASN A 47 10.36 3.66 -1.08
C ASN A 47 11.86 3.47 -1.37
N THR A 48 12.22 2.33 -1.95
CA THR A 48 13.61 1.99 -2.29
C THR A 48 14.03 2.43 -3.69
N ARG A 49 13.15 3.15 -4.43
CA ARG A 49 13.50 3.77 -5.71
C ARG A 49 14.44 4.95 -5.50
N ASP A 50 15.49 4.99 -6.30
CA ASP A 50 16.48 6.06 -6.35
C ASP A 50 16.43 6.85 -7.66
N ASP A 51 16.05 6.20 -8.76
CA ASP A 51 15.97 6.78 -10.11
C ASP A 51 14.83 7.79 -10.27
N SER A 52 13.68 7.54 -9.65
CA SER A 52 12.49 8.39 -9.79
C SER A 52 11.53 8.30 -8.60
N PRO A 53 11.97 8.60 -7.36
CA PRO A 53 11.16 8.42 -6.14
C PRO A 53 9.95 9.37 -6.03
N HIS A 54 9.87 10.40 -6.87
CA HIS A 54 8.78 11.39 -6.86
C HIS A 54 7.50 10.90 -7.57
N ASN A 55 7.60 9.89 -8.42
CA ASN A 55 6.49 9.41 -9.25
C ASN A 55 6.48 7.88 -9.45
N ARG A 56 7.34 7.17 -8.70
CA ARG A 56 7.42 5.71 -8.67
C ARG A 56 7.83 5.25 -7.29
N TYR A 57 7.32 4.09 -6.90
CA TYR A 57 7.70 3.42 -5.66
C TYR A 57 8.24 2.01 -5.89
N HIS A 58 9.03 1.53 -4.93
CA HIS A 58 9.39 0.12 -4.84
C HIS A 58 9.49 -0.29 -3.37
N ILE A 59 8.68 -1.27 -2.98
CA ILE A 59 8.79 -1.90 -1.66
C ILE A 59 9.83 -3.02 -1.76
N ASP A 60 10.82 -3.02 -0.86
CA ASP A 60 11.82 -4.10 -0.78
C ASP A 60 11.10 -5.46 -0.58
N PRO A 61 11.36 -6.47 -1.44
CA PRO A 61 10.80 -7.81 -1.25
C PRO A 61 11.04 -8.41 0.13
N ARG A 62 12.17 -8.07 0.79
CA ARG A 62 12.48 -8.49 2.16
C ARG A 62 11.52 -7.88 3.18
N GLU A 63 11.16 -6.61 2.97
CA GLU A 63 10.16 -5.93 3.78
C GLU A 63 8.78 -6.56 3.59
N LEU A 64 8.39 -6.89 2.35
CA LEU A 64 7.14 -7.61 2.08
C LEU A 64 7.07 -8.98 2.77
N VAL A 65 8.15 -9.77 2.70
CA VAL A 65 8.21 -11.09 3.36
C VAL A 65 8.09 -10.95 4.88
N ARG A 66 8.77 -9.94 5.46
CA ARG A 66 8.69 -9.64 6.89
C ARG A 66 7.26 -9.27 7.28
N ILE A 67 6.64 -8.32 6.59
CA ILE A 67 5.27 -7.86 6.83
C ILE A 67 4.27 -9.01 6.70
N GLN A 68 4.40 -9.84 5.66
CA GLN A 68 3.52 -10.99 5.45
C GLN A 68 3.63 -11.99 6.61
N ARG A 69 4.85 -12.26 7.08
CA ARG A 69 5.07 -13.18 8.19
C ARG A 69 4.45 -12.63 9.49
N GLU A 70 4.72 -11.37 9.81
CA GLU A 70 4.16 -10.71 10.99
C GLU A 70 2.62 -10.64 10.94
N GLY A 71 2.03 -10.40 9.76
CA GLY A 71 0.59 -10.45 9.55
C GLY A 71 0.01 -11.82 9.84
N ARG A 72 0.64 -12.90 9.32
CA ARG A 72 0.19 -14.27 9.57
C ARG A 72 0.18 -14.63 11.05
N GLU A 73 1.15 -14.16 11.83
CA GLU A 73 1.19 -14.37 13.29
C GLU A 73 -0.02 -13.74 14.00
N ARG A 74 -0.68 -12.74 13.38
CA ARG A 74 -1.92 -12.11 13.85
C ARG A 74 -3.18 -12.61 13.15
N GLY A 75 -3.06 -13.60 12.26
CA GLY A 75 -4.18 -14.08 11.44
C GLY A 75 -4.61 -13.11 10.33
N GLU A 76 -3.71 -12.22 9.90
CA GLU A 76 -3.92 -11.26 8.83
C GLU A 76 -3.20 -11.71 7.55
N ASP A 77 -3.84 -11.44 6.40
CA ASP A 77 -3.25 -11.58 5.07
C ASP A 77 -3.01 -10.21 4.43
N ILE A 78 -2.17 -10.18 3.41
CA ILE A 78 -2.04 -9.01 2.54
C ILE A 78 -3.32 -8.90 1.71
N VAL A 79 -4.08 -7.84 1.93
CA VAL A 79 -5.32 -7.56 1.20
C VAL A 79 -5.15 -6.44 0.18
N GLY A 80 -4.03 -5.72 0.23
CA GLY A 80 -3.76 -4.64 -0.68
C GLY A 80 -2.44 -3.92 -0.44
N PHE A 81 -2.20 -2.94 -1.29
CA PHE A 81 -1.09 -2.01 -1.23
C PHE A 81 -1.63 -0.59 -1.32
N TYR A 82 -0.83 0.37 -0.86
CA TYR A 82 -1.11 1.77 -1.10
C TYR A 82 0.16 2.53 -1.45
N HIS A 83 -0.02 3.63 -2.17
CA HIS A 83 1.01 4.62 -2.44
C HIS A 83 0.40 6.01 -2.60
N SER A 84 1.24 7.04 -2.54
CA SER A 84 0.82 8.42 -2.77
C SER A 84 1.27 8.94 -4.13
N HIS A 85 0.51 9.89 -4.69
CA HIS A 85 0.91 10.66 -5.87
C HIS A 85 1.16 12.13 -5.47
N PRO A 86 2.40 12.54 -5.14
CA PRO A 86 2.73 13.93 -4.83
C PRO A 86 2.31 14.87 -5.97
N ASP A 87 1.60 15.95 -5.66
CA ASP A 87 1.18 16.98 -6.61
C ASP A 87 0.34 16.50 -7.81
N HIS A 88 -0.16 15.26 -7.77
CA HIS A 88 -0.92 14.62 -8.85
C HIS A 88 -2.24 14.02 -8.33
N PRO A 89 -3.28 13.91 -9.18
CA PRO A 89 -4.53 13.29 -8.77
C PRO A 89 -4.34 11.83 -8.35
N ALA A 90 -5.13 11.38 -7.37
CA ALA A 90 -5.27 9.99 -6.96
C ALA A 90 -5.98 9.14 -8.04
N ARG A 91 -5.33 8.99 -9.18
CA ARG A 91 -5.74 8.18 -10.33
C ARG A 91 -4.58 7.31 -10.75
N TRP A 92 -4.86 6.04 -11.02
CA TRP A 92 -3.86 5.11 -11.50
C TRP A 92 -3.32 5.55 -12.86
N SER A 93 -2.02 5.36 -13.04
CA SER A 93 -1.28 5.54 -14.28
C SER A 93 -1.12 4.19 -15.01
N PRO A 94 -0.70 4.18 -16.29
CA PRO A 94 -0.33 2.95 -16.97
C PRO A 94 0.79 2.17 -16.27
N THR A 95 1.71 2.87 -15.60
CA THR A 95 2.79 2.25 -14.81
C THR A 95 2.24 1.53 -13.59
N ASP A 96 1.33 2.17 -12.84
CA ASP A 96 0.67 1.54 -11.69
C ASP A 96 -0.03 0.24 -12.07
N LEU A 97 -0.72 0.25 -13.22
CA LEU A 97 -1.41 -0.94 -13.73
C LEU A 97 -0.42 -2.04 -14.15
N ALA A 98 0.70 -1.68 -14.77
CA ALA A 98 1.73 -2.62 -15.20
C ALA A 98 2.49 -3.26 -14.02
N GLU A 99 2.69 -2.49 -12.94
CA GLU A 99 3.42 -2.92 -11.74
C GLU A 99 2.50 -3.57 -10.67
N ALA A 100 1.18 -3.60 -10.89
CA ALA A 100 0.20 -4.25 -10.02
C ALA A 100 0.21 -5.81 -10.13
N HIS A 101 1.32 -6.43 -9.74
CA HIS A 101 1.56 -7.86 -9.92
C HIS A 101 0.78 -8.78 -8.97
N TRP A 102 0.26 -8.27 -7.87
CA TRP A 102 -0.51 -9.05 -6.90
C TRP A 102 -1.98 -9.09 -7.29
N PHE A 103 -2.35 -10.16 -7.99
CA PHE A 103 -3.73 -10.46 -8.30
C PHE A 103 -4.53 -10.65 -7.01
N SER A 104 -5.81 -10.31 -7.06
CA SER A 104 -6.74 -10.37 -5.91
C SER A 104 -6.44 -9.41 -4.76
N CYS A 105 -5.47 -8.51 -4.89
CA CYS A 105 -5.23 -7.40 -3.97
C CYS A 105 -5.95 -6.12 -4.42
N SER A 106 -6.13 -5.18 -3.49
CA SER A 106 -6.56 -3.81 -3.80
C SER A 106 -5.38 -2.85 -3.79
N TYR A 107 -5.35 -1.88 -4.70
CA TYR A 107 -4.32 -0.83 -4.76
C TYR A 107 -5.00 0.51 -4.49
N VAL A 108 -4.56 1.19 -3.43
CA VAL A 108 -5.11 2.48 -2.99
C VAL A 108 -4.11 3.58 -3.32
N ILE A 109 -4.58 4.64 -3.97
CA ILE A 109 -3.77 5.81 -4.29
C ILE A 109 -4.29 6.97 -3.44
N THR A 110 -3.40 7.64 -2.71
CA THR A 110 -3.73 8.78 -1.84
C THR A 110 -3.13 10.08 -2.33
#